data_AF-A0A660PNA1-F1
#
_entry.id   AF-A0A660PNA1-F1
#
_cell.length_a   1.000
_cell.length_b   1.000
_cell.length_c   1.000
_cell.angle_alpha   90.00
_cell.angle_beta   90.00
_cell.angle_gamma   90.00
#
_symmetry.space_group_name_H-M   'P 1'
#
loop_
_entity.id
_entity.type
_entity.pdbx_description
1 polymer ?
#
loop_
_entity_poly.entity_id
_entity_poly.type
_entity_poly.pdbx_seq_one_letter_code
_entity_poly.pdbx_strand_id
1 'polypeptide(L)'
;MKHKFVIYCLTLSIILISAYSYATDLKVNEITLSSTSWGRQTAFFNLTNTGEDYKFVVAISDVRFIEGEYESPRSDRKAYFIEPSSKKALTLPVIIPAGYGKIEINISFYDVVDTLDQVFESQQFFKKSFPVECKIPGELKSELVDDITLPKFVEDNELFDNYFSRALLILIHYGKTTEEIANLFQTDTDFIETIMKEYQETGLINIDSLSASLNFIAIDKSMAEAISPAIDSTVDNLFEVISGNLQGYDSSLVALVSEGKLSADKHNVLDLGTILYQKYPVILGLYLWDLLGREFVNDGKPFNIFEDSDPCNAVMGDFMYMMVGAENYIGDSYYYYLAQGSDNKVIYCGLGQHNIKCRPGYRELAKKNKTVHWEFDIKNPDKVYLYNEDKVREPLSILMDGTIEHIESLKKQMENIFSDSFYDTNNKGARYWCWDLVVTRLMKRFEDENILDKDSPRLYRLQETDF
;
A
#
# COMPACT_ATOMS: atom_id res chain seq x y z
N MET A 1 -23.18 34.28 -57.70
CA MET A 1 -21.81 33.75 -57.53
C MET A 1 -20.91 34.67 -56.69
N LYS A 2 -20.87 35.99 -56.93
CA LYS A 2 -20.04 36.94 -56.17
C LYS A 2 -20.32 37.01 -54.65
N HIS A 3 -21.57 36.86 -54.19
CA HIS A 3 -21.88 36.87 -52.75
C HIS A 3 -21.41 35.63 -51.97
N LYS A 4 -21.36 34.46 -52.61
CA LYS A 4 -20.86 33.24 -51.94
C LYS A 4 -19.35 33.33 -51.70
N PHE A 5 -18.60 33.93 -52.62
CA PHE A 5 -17.14 34.10 -52.48
C PHE A 5 -16.77 35.06 -51.34
N VAL A 6 -17.52 36.16 -51.18
CA VAL A 6 -17.29 37.13 -50.08
C VAL A 6 -17.58 36.50 -48.72
N ILE A 7 -18.64 35.68 -48.60
CA ILE A 7 -18.97 34.99 -47.35
C ILE A 7 -17.89 33.97 -46.99
N TYR A 8 -17.39 33.18 -47.96
CA TYR A 8 -16.29 32.23 -47.73
C TYR A 8 -14.97 32.91 -47.33
N CYS A 9 -14.63 34.06 -47.93
CA CYS A 9 -13.46 34.83 -47.50
C CYS A 9 -13.65 35.40 -46.09
N LEU A 10 -14.85 35.90 -45.74
CA LEU A 10 -15.11 36.43 -44.41
C LEU A 10 -15.05 35.34 -43.33
N THR A 11 -15.61 34.14 -43.58
CA THR A 11 -15.51 33.03 -42.63
C THR A 11 -14.06 32.52 -42.52
N LEU A 12 -13.30 32.45 -43.61
CA LEU A 12 -11.89 32.06 -43.56
C LEU A 12 -11.05 33.10 -42.78
N SER A 13 -11.32 34.40 -42.97
CA SER A 13 -10.67 35.49 -42.23
C SER A 13 -11.05 35.48 -40.75
N ILE A 14 -12.32 35.22 -40.40
CA ILE A 14 -12.75 35.12 -39.00
C ILE A 14 -12.12 33.89 -38.33
N ILE A 15 -12.02 32.75 -39.03
CA ILE A 15 -11.34 31.54 -38.53
C ILE A 15 -9.84 31.78 -38.33
N LEU A 16 -9.18 32.49 -39.26
CA LEU A 16 -7.76 32.86 -39.15
C LEU A 16 -7.51 33.89 -38.03
N ILE A 17 -8.41 34.85 -37.82
CA ILE A 17 -8.32 35.85 -36.73
C ILE A 17 -8.62 35.21 -35.38
N SER A 18 -9.56 34.25 -35.30
CA SER A 18 -9.80 33.48 -34.06
C SER A 18 -8.63 32.55 -33.72
N ALA A 19 -7.91 32.03 -34.72
CA ALA A 19 -6.68 31.26 -34.51
C ALA A 19 -5.50 32.15 -34.05
N TYR A 20 -5.46 33.43 -34.45
CA TYR A 20 -4.48 34.41 -33.96
C TYR A 20 -4.82 35.01 -32.59
N SER A 21 -6.07 34.94 -32.14
CA SER A 21 -6.52 35.55 -30.86
C SER A 21 -6.28 34.69 -29.62
N TYR A 22 -5.57 33.56 -29.76
CA TYR A 22 -5.01 32.79 -28.64
C TYR A 22 -3.48 32.68 -28.75
N ALA A 23 -2.82 33.65 -29.40
CA ALA A 23 -1.39 33.83 -29.17
C ALA A 23 -1.22 34.35 -27.75
N THR A 24 -0.89 33.46 -26.81
CA THR A 24 -0.64 33.85 -25.43
C THR A 24 0.54 34.80 -25.39
N ASP A 25 0.44 35.88 -24.62
CA ASP A 25 1.54 36.82 -24.36
C ASP A 25 2.74 36.15 -23.65
N LEU A 26 2.59 34.90 -23.24
CA LEU A 26 3.63 34.11 -22.61
C LEU A 26 4.31 33.21 -23.63
N LYS A 27 5.64 33.21 -23.60
CA LYS A 27 6.50 32.32 -24.39
C LYS A 27 7.45 31.56 -23.48
N VAL A 28 7.43 30.24 -23.58
CA VAL A 28 8.43 29.35 -22.98
C VAL A 28 9.47 29.04 -24.05
N ASN A 29 10.74 29.35 -23.78
CA ASN A 29 11.85 28.93 -24.64
C ASN A 29 12.21 27.45 -24.37
N GLU A 30 13.31 26.97 -24.95
CA GLU A 30 13.77 25.60 -24.73
C GLU A 30 13.83 25.25 -23.23
N ILE A 31 13.14 24.16 -22.88
CA ILE A 31 13.21 23.54 -21.57
C ILE A 31 14.27 22.44 -21.63
N THR A 32 15.20 22.48 -20.70
CA THR A 32 16.23 21.46 -20.48
C THR A 32 16.08 20.87 -19.08
N LEU A 33 16.45 19.59 -18.93
CA LEU A 33 16.50 18.90 -17.63
C LEU A 33 17.96 18.84 -17.14
N SER A 34 18.18 18.92 -15.83
CA SER A 34 19.50 18.69 -15.22
C SER A 34 20.09 17.33 -15.58
N SER A 35 19.25 16.30 -15.55
CA SER A 35 19.53 14.95 -15.99
C SER A 35 18.21 14.24 -16.28
N THR A 36 18.29 13.08 -16.94
CA THR A 36 17.20 12.11 -17.06
C THR A 36 17.38 10.91 -16.14
N SER A 37 18.38 10.95 -15.24
CA SER A 37 18.56 9.97 -14.17
C SER A 37 17.45 10.06 -13.13
N TRP A 38 17.28 9.00 -12.35
CA TRP A 38 16.30 8.97 -11.25
C TRP A 38 16.53 10.07 -10.20
N GLY A 39 15.52 10.27 -9.37
CA GLY A 39 15.56 11.18 -8.23
C GLY A 39 15.17 12.60 -8.57
N ARG A 40 15.66 13.53 -7.75
CA ARG A 40 15.33 14.96 -7.84
C ARG A 40 16.12 15.60 -8.97
N GLN A 41 15.42 15.94 -10.02
CA GLN A 41 15.90 16.71 -11.16
C GLN A 41 15.34 18.13 -11.12
N THR A 42 15.91 19.00 -11.96
CA THR A 42 15.44 20.36 -12.15
C THR A 42 15.24 20.62 -13.63
N ALA A 43 14.05 21.08 -13.99
CA ALA A 43 13.79 21.65 -15.31
C ALA A 43 14.17 23.12 -15.31
N PHE A 44 15.01 23.51 -16.27
CA PHE A 44 15.42 24.89 -16.51
C PHE A 44 14.72 25.42 -17.75
N PHE A 45 14.18 26.63 -17.65
CA PHE A 45 13.50 27.27 -18.76
C PHE A 45 13.53 28.79 -18.63
N ASN A 46 13.30 29.46 -19.76
CA ASN A 46 13.08 30.90 -19.77
C ASN A 46 11.62 31.19 -20.11
N LEU A 47 10.96 31.94 -19.24
CA LEU A 47 9.60 32.42 -19.45
C LEU A 47 9.65 33.90 -19.82
N THR A 48 9.04 34.25 -20.94
CA THR A 48 8.98 35.63 -21.44
C THR A 48 7.53 36.06 -21.48
N ASN A 49 7.21 37.20 -20.89
CA ASN A 49 5.93 37.88 -21.05
C ASN A 49 6.12 39.00 -22.07
N THR A 50 5.52 38.86 -23.26
CA THR A 50 5.51 39.87 -24.31
C THR A 50 4.32 40.82 -24.23
N GLY A 51 3.41 40.59 -23.29
CA GLY A 51 2.25 41.44 -23.04
C GLY A 51 2.57 42.65 -22.18
N GLU A 52 1.58 43.54 -22.08
CA GLU A 52 1.64 44.78 -21.32
C GLU A 52 1.22 44.62 -19.85
N ASP A 53 0.54 43.51 -19.52
CA ASP A 53 0.03 43.21 -18.18
C ASP A 53 0.88 42.18 -17.44
N TYR A 54 0.77 42.19 -16.10
CA TYR A 54 1.35 41.15 -15.25
C TYR A 54 0.67 39.80 -15.50
N LYS A 55 1.46 38.73 -15.38
CA LYS A 55 0.98 37.36 -15.58
C LYS A 55 1.33 36.47 -14.40
N PHE A 56 0.37 35.64 -13.99
CA PHE A 56 0.58 34.57 -13.04
C PHE A 56 0.62 33.25 -13.79
N VAL A 57 1.72 32.52 -13.62
CA VAL A 57 1.95 31.28 -14.36
C VAL A 57 2.14 30.15 -13.38
N VAL A 58 1.36 29.10 -13.56
CA VAL A 58 1.55 27.84 -12.84
C VAL A 58 2.27 26.88 -13.77
N ALA A 59 3.43 26.40 -13.35
CA ALA A 59 4.12 25.30 -14.01
C ALA A 59 3.89 24.00 -13.23
N ILE A 60 3.62 22.93 -13.96
CA ILE A 60 3.40 21.60 -13.43
C ILE A 60 4.33 20.65 -14.15
N SER A 61 5.11 19.88 -13.41
CA SER A 61 5.75 18.67 -13.91
C SER A 61 4.91 17.48 -13.49
N ASP A 62 4.75 16.52 -14.39
CA ASP A 62 3.98 15.31 -14.20
C ASP A 62 4.76 14.16 -14.84
N VAL A 63 5.26 13.27 -14.01
CA VAL A 63 6.11 12.15 -14.40
C VAL A 63 5.29 10.88 -14.28
N ARG A 64 5.14 10.12 -15.37
CA ARG A 64 4.31 8.91 -15.42
C ARG A 64 5.04 7.76 -16.10
N PHE A 65 4.85 6.54 -15.62
CA PHE A 65 5.23 5.35 -16.38
C PHE A 65 4.21 5.12 -17.49
N ILE A 66 4.69 4.97 -18.73
CA ILE A 66 3.86 4.58 -19.89
C ILE A 66 3.85 3.05 -20.02
N GLU A 67 4.96 2.41 -19.66
CA GLU A 67 5.15 0.96 -19.65
C GLU A 67 5.97 0.61 -18.40
N GLY A 68 5.46 -0.30 -17.58
CA GLY A 68 6.08 -0.72 -16.32
C GLY A 68 5.05 -1.40 -15.40
N GLU A 69 5.54 -2.13 -14.41
CA GLU A 69 4.69 -2.87 -13.46
C GLU A 69 4.14 -1.96 -12.33
N TYR A 70 4.68 -0.74 -12.19
CA TYR A 70 4.36 0.19 -11.11
C TYR A 70 3.84 1.54 -11.65
N GLU A 71 2.62 1.93 -11.25
CA GLU A 71 1.99 3.22 -11.60
C GLU A 71 2.22 4.26 -10.50
N SER A 72 3.40 4.90 -10.50
CA SER A 72 3.78 5.85 -9.44
C SER A 72 3.96 7.26 -10.00
N PRO A 73 2.87 7.98 -10.33
CA PRO A 73 2.97 9.31 -10.87
C PRO A 73 3.58 10.26 -9.84
N ARG A 74 4.45 11.16 -10.28
CA ARG A 74 4.99 12.24 -9.46
C ARG A 74 4.66 13.57 -10.10
N SER A 75 4.09 14.48 -9.31
CA SER A 75 3.78 15.81 -9.79
C SER A 75 4.26 16.88 -8.85
N ASP A 76 4.88 17.90 -9.41
CA ASP A 76 5.31 19.10 -8.71
C ASP A 76 4.65 20.32 -9.34
N ARG A 77 4.27 21.28 -8.50
CA ARG A 77 3.61 22.51 -8.90
C ARG A 77 4.39 23.70 -8.37
N LYS A 78 4.70 24.65 -9.25
CA LYS A 78 5.32 25.92 -8.85
C LYS A 78 4.65 27.08 -9.57
N ALA A 79 4.34 28.12 -8.80
CA ALA A 79 3.76 29.34 -9.33
C ALA A 79 4.83 30.42 -9.52
N TYR A 80 4.66 31.23 -10.55
CA TYR A 80 5.56 32.34 -10.89
C TYR A 80 4.77 33.59 -11.22
N PHE A 81 5.36 34.73 -10.88
CA PHE A 81 4.88 36.04 -11.26
C PHE A 81 5.83 36.67 -12.28
N ILE A 82 5.28 37.00 -13.44
CA ILE A 82 6.04 37.50 -14.60
C ILE A 82 5.57 38.91 -14.94
N GLU A 83 6.53 39.84 -14.92
CA GLU A 83 6.29 41.25 -15.19
C GLU A 83 6.11 41.48 -16.71
N PRO A 84 5.39 42.55 -17.11
CA PRO A 84 5.27 42.95 -18.50
C PRO A 84 6.62 43.07 -19.19
N SER A 85 6.71 42.65 -20.45
CA SER A 85 7.92 42.76 -21.28
C SER A 85 9.20 42.16 -20.65
N SER A 86 9.06 41.23 -19.69
CA SER A 86 10.19 40.64 -18.97
C SER A 86 10.50 39.22 -19.45
N LYS A 87 11.77 38.83 -19.29
CA LYS A 87 12.25 37.46 -19.47
C LYS A 87 12.92 37.01 -18.19
N LYS A 88 12.45 35.89 -17.63
CA LYS A 88 13.01 35.30 -16.40
C LYS A 88 13.49 33.87 -16.65
N ALA A 89 14.69 33.56 -16.17
CA ALA A 89 15.19 32.20 -16.05
C ALA A 89 14.61 31.59 -14.76
N LEU A 90 13.98 30.43 -14.88
CA LEU A 90 13.21 29.82 -13.80
C LEU A 90 13.52 28.31 -13.72
N THR A 91 13.19 27.74 -12.56
CA THR A 91 13.40 26.32 -12.26
C THR A 91 12.16 25.68 -11.67
N LEU A 92 11.86 24.48 -12.14
CA LEU A 92 10.79 23.61 -11.63
C LEU A 92 11.40 22.29 -11.16
N PRO A 93 11.17 21.86 -9.92
CA PRO A 93 11.55 20.52 -9.46
C PRO A 93 10.88 19.45 -10.32
N VAL A 94 11.60 18.38 -10.63
CA VAL A 94 11.07 17.21 -11.33
C VAL A 94 11.54 15.99 -10.55
N ILE A 95 10.62 15.22 -9.98
CA ILE A 95 10.98 13.99 -9.27
C ILE A 95 10.75 12.81 -10.21
N ILE A 96 11.85 12.22 -10.69
CA ILE A 96 11.78 10.99 -11.50
C ILE A 96 11.81 9.81 -10.52
N PRO A 97 10.71 9.06 -10.35
CA PRO A 97 10.68 7.90 -9.47
C PRO A 97 11.73 6.88 -9.94
N ALA A 98 12.39 6.25 -8.98
CA ALA A 98 13.43 5.27 -9.27
C ALA A 98 12.79 3.95 -9.69
N GLY A 99 12.51 3.81 -10.98
CA GLY A 99 11.87 2.62 -11.53
C GLY A 99 12.33 2.35 -12.95
N TYR A 100 12.07 1.13 -13.41
CA TYR A 100 12.46 0.65 -14.72
C TYR A 100 11.27 0.65 -15.67
N GLY A 101 11.52 0.94 -16.94
CA GLY A 101 10.49 1.08 -17.96
C GLY A 101 10.57 2.39 -18.71
N LYS A 102 9.49 2.72 -19.42
CA LYS A 102 9.38 3.99 -20.16
C LYS A 102 8.62 4.99 -19.32
N ILE A 103 9.26 6.12 -19.07
CA ILE A 103 8.71 7.24 -18.32
C ILE A 103 8.43 8.39 -19.30
N GLU A 104 7.28 9.04 -19.13
CA GLU A 104 6.98 10.34 -19.74
C GLU A 104 7.06 11.43 -18.67
N ILE A 105 7.97 12.38 -18.86
CA ILE A 105 8.00 13.61 -18.07
C ILE A 105 7.27 14.68 -18.86
N ASN A 106 6.09 15.06 -18.40
CA ASN A 106 5.28 16.12 -18.97
C ASN A 106 5.48 17.41 -18.18
N ILE A 107 5.94 18.48 -18.83
CA ILE A 107 6.02 19.82 -18.24
C ILE A 107 5.00 20.70 -18.93
N SER A 108 4.08 21.24 -18.14
CA SER A 108 2.94 22.05 -18.60
C SER A 108 2.93 23.42 -17.93
N PHE A 109 2.52 24.44 -18.67
CA PHE A 109 2.39 25.81 -18.15
C PHE A 109 0.98 26.34 -18.41
N TYR A 110 0.44 27.00 -17.39
CA TYR A 110 -0.92 27.53 -17.36
C TYR A 110 -0.89 29.02 -17.05
N ASP A 111 -1.61 29.83 -17.84
CA ASP A 111 -1.84 31.25 -17.57
C ASP A 111 -3.08 31.37 -16.68
N VAL A 112 -2.87 31.72 -15.41
CA VAL A 112 -3.92 31.76 -14.38
C VAL A 112 -4.17 33.19 -13.92
N VAL A 113 -5.34 33.42 -13.34
CA VAL A 113 -5.69 34.73 -12.76
C VAL A 113 -5.09 34.84 -11.36
N ASP A 114 -5.21 33.79 -10.55
CA ASP A 114 -4.59 33.66 -9.24
C ASP A 114 -3.77 32.36 -9.13
N THR A 115 -2.63 32.42 -8.45
CA THR A 115 -1.77 31.26 -8.15
C THR A 115 -2.40 30.23 -7.21
N LEU A 116 -3.52 30.56 -6.55
CA LEU A 116 -4.33 29.63 -5.75
C LEU A 116 -5.43 28.94 -6.56
N ASP A 117 -5.67 29.34 -7.82
CA ASP A 117 -6.72 28.77 -8.64
C ASP A 117 -6.42 27.31 -9.02
N GLN A 118 -7.52 26.56 -9.18
CA GLN A 118 -7.48 25.28 -9.88
C GLN A 118 -7.05 25.53 -11.33
N VAL A 119 -6.10 24.73 -11.81
CA VAL A 119 -5.65 24.79 -13.21
C VAL A 119 -6.64 24.06 -14.11
N PHE A 120 -6.97 24.67 -15.25
CA PHE A 120 -7.81 24.08 -16.28
C PHE A 120 -7.03 23.89 -17.57
N GLU A 121 -7.37 22.86 -18.35
CA GLU A 121 -6.71 22.59 -19.64
C GLU A 121 -6.85 23.76 -20.63
N SER A 122 -7.95 24.51 -20.56
CA SER A 122 -8.17 25.73 -21.36
C SER A 122 -7.18 26.87 -21.03
N GLN A 123 -6.52 26.84 -19.87
CA GLN A 123 -5.49 27.80 -19.47
C GLN A 123 -4.09 27.35 -19.89
N GLN A 124 -3.93 26.12 -20.39
CA GLN A 124 -2.64 25.60 -20.81
C GLN A 124 -2.19 26.30 -22.09
N PHE A 125 -1.02 26.93 -22.03
CA PHE A 125 -0.44 27.61 -23.20
C PHE A 125 0.84 26.93 -23.70
N PHE A 126 1.40 26.00 -22.91
CA PHE A 126 2.58 25.25 -23.31
C PHE A 126 2.59 23.86 -22.65
N LYS A 127 3.01 22.85 -23.41
CA LYS A 127 3.30 21.50 -22.93
C LYS A 127 4.51 20.94 -23.68
N LYS A 128 5.44 20.31 -22.96
CA LYS A 128 6.54 19.53 -23.55
C LYS A 128 6.70 18.22 -22.81
N SER A 129 6.87 17.14 -23.58
CA SER A 129 7.06 15.79 -23.07
C SER A 129 8.51 15.34 -23.32
N PHE A 130 9.12 14.72 -22.31
CA PHE A 130 10.45 14.11 -22.41
C PHE A 130 10.30 12.61 -22.16
N PRO A 131 10.51 11.77 -23.19
CA PRO A 131 10.56 10.32 -22.99
C PRO A 131 11.89 9.95 -22.33
N VAL A 132 11.83 9.16 -21.27
CA VAL A 132 13.00 8.60 -20.58
C VAL A 132 12.85 7.09 -20.54
N GLU A 133 13.92 6.37 -20.87
CA GLU A 133 13.97 4.92 -20.77
C GLU A 133 14.94 4.54 -19.65
N CYS A 134 14.42 3.92 -18.60
CA CYS A 134 15.20 3.42 -17.47
C CYS A 134 15.32 1.90 -17.60
N LYS A 135 16.54 1.40 -17.83
CA LYS A 135 16.80 -0.04 -18.04
C LYS A 135 17.35 -0.69 -16.77
N ILE A 136 16.90 -1.91 -16.48
CA ILE A 136 17.49 -2.76 -15.43
C ILE A 136 18.92 -3.10 -15.85
N PRO A 137 19.95 -2.70 -15.07
CA PRO A 137 21.32 -3.12 -15.32
C PRO A 137 21.40 -4.65 -15.27
N GLY A 138 22.12 -5.26 -16.22
CA GLY A 138 22.19 -6.72 -16.32
C GLY A 138 22.74 -7.40 -15.06
N GLU A 139 23.68 -6.74 -14.39
CA GLU A 139 24.29 -7.19 -13.12
C GLU A 139 23.28 -7.21 -11.97
N LEU A 140 22.37 -6.25 -11.93
CA LEU A 140 21.30 -6.21 -10.93
C LEU A 140 20.29 -7.33 -11.14
N LYS A 141 20.01 -7.68 -12.40
CA LYS A 141 19.09 -8.77 -12.74
C LYS A 141 19.57 -10.14 -12.22
N SER A 142 20.89 -10.35 -12.13
CA SER A 142 21.46 -11.57 -11.54
C SER A 142 21.49 -11.57 -10.00
N GLU A 143 21.39 -10.40 -9.37
CA GLU A 143 21.29 -10.28 -7.90
C GLU A 143 19.83 -10.34 -7.43
N LEU A 144 18.88 -10.03 -8.32
CA LEU A 144 17.43 -9.98 -8.08
C LEU A 144 16.67 -11.04 -8.91
N VAL A 145 17.21 -12.27 -8.96
CA VAL A 145 16.64 -13.40 -9.74
C VAL A 145 15.22 -13.75 -9.28
N ASP A 146 14.89 -13.37 -8.06
CA ASP A 146 13.74 -13.78 -7.29
C ASP A 146 12.85 -12.57 -6.97
N ASP A 147 11.53 -12.71 -7.15
CA ASP A 147 10.58 -11.65 -6.85
C ASP A 147 10.59 -11.27 -5.36
N ILE A 148 10.46 -9.97 -5.10
CA ILE A 148 10.43 -9.38 -3.77
C ILE A 148 8.99 -9.11 -3.41
N THR A 149 8.51 -9.78 -2.36
CA THR A 149 7.20 -9.47 -1.80
C THR A 149 7.34 -8.81 -0.44
N LEU A 150 6.62 -7.70 -0.28
CA LEU A 150 6.41 -7.04 0.99
C LEU A 150 4.97 -7.29 1.44
N PRO A 151 4.64 -7.13 2.74
CA PRO A 151 3.25 -7.16 3.18
C PRO A 151 2.41 -6.19 2.34
N LYS A 152 1.21 -6.60 1.91
CA LYS A 152 0.38 -5.84 0.96
C LYS A 152 0.09 -4.39 1.40
N PHE A 153 -0.11 -4.17 2.69
CA PHE A 153 -0.34 -2.83 3.26
C PHE A 153 0.90 -1.92 3.20
N VAL A 154 2.08 -2.49 3.01
CA VAL A 154 3.34 -1.78 2.77
C VAL A 154 3.55 -1.50 1.29
N GLU A 155 3.09 -2.38 0.40
CA GLU A 155 3.26 -2.21 -1.06
C GLU A 155 2.59 -0.95 -1.60
N ASP A 156 1.45 -0.56 -1.04
CA ASP A 156 0.70 0.65 -1.43
C ASP A 156 1.36 1.96 -0.96
N ASN A 157 2.49 1.87 -0.25
CA ASN A 157 3.20 3.02 0.27
C ASN A 157 4.15 3.63 -0.78
N GLU A 158 4.18 4.97 -0.88
CA GLU A 158 5.07 5.71 -1.81
C GLU A 158 6.57 5.38 -1.65
N LEU A 159 7.00 4.82 -0.51
CA LEU A 159 8.37 4.34 -0.34
C LEU A 159 8.65 3.07 -1.14
N PHE A 160 7.65 2.22 -1.37
CA PHE A 160 7.80 0.90 -1.98
C PHE A 160 7.06 0.75 -3.31
N ASP A 161 6.48 1.86 -3.79
CA ASP A 161 5.76 1.99 -5.05
C ASP A 161 6.67 1.93 -6.30
N ASN A 162 7.93 1.59 -6.11
CA ASN A 162 8.90 1.49 -7.18
C ASN A 162 9.91 0.36 -6.91
N TYR A 163 10.42 -0.21 -7.99
CA TYR A 163 11.31 -1.36 -7.93
C TYR A 163 12.66 -1.05 -7.24
N PHE A 164 13.23 0.15 -7.47
CA PHE A 164 14.50 0.53 -6.86
C PHE A 164 14.43 0.42 -5.34
N SER A 165 13.35 0.93 -4.75
CA SER A 165 13.15 0.91 -3.31
C SER A 165 13.15 -0.50 -2.72
N ARG A 166 12.51 -1.45 -3.41
CA ARG A 166 12.47 -2.86 -3.01
C ARG A 166 13.83 -3.52 -3.18
N ALA A 167 14.48 -3.28 -4.31
CA ALA A 167 15.81 -3.80 -4.63
C ALA A 167 16.88 -3.28 -3.66
N LEU A 168 16.80 -2.00 -3.25
CA LEU A 168 17.71 -1.40 -2.29
C LEU A 168 17.70 -2.15 -0.95
N LEU A 169 16.52 -2.54 -0.45
CA LEU A 169 16.41 -3.31 0.80
C LEU A 169 17.08 -4.69 0.69
N ILE A 170 16.96 -5.37 -0.46
CA ILE A 170 17.64 -6.64 -0.70
C ILE A 170 19.15 -6.46 -0.73
N LEU A 171 19.66 -5.46 -1.43
CA LEU A 171 21.10 -5.23 -1.49
C LEU A 171 21.68 -4.89 -0.11
N ILE A 172 20.94 -4.13 0.71
CA ILE A 172 21.28 -3.89 2.11
C ILE A 172 21.28 -5.20 2.90
N HIS A 173 20.26 -6.05 2.73
CA HIS A 173 20.20 -7.37 3.36
C HIS A 173 21.39 -8.26 2.98
N TYR A 174 21.81 -8.22 1.73
CA TYR A 174 23.02 -8.92 1.24
C TYR A 174 24.34 -8.25 1.69
N GLY A 175 24.28 -7.17 2.48
CA GLY A 175 25.43 -6.50 3.04
C GLY A 175 26.23 -5.67 2.05
N LYS A 176 25.64 -5.27 0.92
CA LYS A 176 26.29 -4.39 -0.06
C LYS A 176 26.48 -2.99 0.53
N THR A 177 27.61 -2.38 0.20
CA THR A 177 27.93 -0.99 0.56
C THR A 177 27.22 0.00 -0.34
N THR A 178 27.10 1.26 0.10
CA THR A 178 26.51 2.36 -0.68
C THR A 178 27.19 2.53 -2.05
N GLU A 179 28.52 2.35 -2.11
CA GLU A 179 29.29 2.45 -3.36
C GLU A 179 28.98 1.29 -4.32
N GLU A 180 28.90 0.05 -3.81
CA GLU A 180 28.51 -1.11 -4.61
C GLU A 180 27.08 -0.97 -5.15
N ILE A 181 26.15 -0.50 -4.30
CA ILE A 181 24.77 -0.24 -4.67
C ILE A 181 24.69 0.83 -5.77
N ALA A 182 25.41 1.95 -5.60
CA ALA A 182 25.45 3.03 -6.59
C ALA A 182 25.97 2.54 -7.95
N ASN A 183 27.02 1.71 -7.93
CA ASN A 183 27.57 1.09 -9.13
C ASN A 183 26.56 0.14 -9.81
N LEU A 184 25.89 -0.73 -9.04
CA LEU A 184 24.87 -1.65 -9.57
C LEU A 184 23.69 -0.92 -10.22
N PHE A 185 23.26 0.20 -9.64
CA PHE A 185 22.17 1.03 -10.18
C PHE A 185 22.61 2.07 -11.23
N GLN A 186 23.92 2.22 -11.47
CA GLN A 186 24.49 3.24 -12.34
C GLN A 186 24.04 4.66 -11.98
N THR A 187 24.09 4.98 -10.68
CA THR A 187 23.65 6.26 -10.11
C THR A 187 24.70 6.83 -9.17
N ASP A 188 24.51 8.07 -8.73
CA ASP A 188 25.43 8.75 -7.81
C ASP A 188 25.28 8.22 -6.38
N THR A 189 26.39 8.10 -5.64
CA THR A 189 26.39 7.68 -4.23
C THR A 189 25.52 8.58 -3.36
N ASP A 190 25.57 9.90 -3.57
CA ASP A 190 24.75 10.90 -2.87
C ASP A 190 23.23 10.61 -2.98
N PHE A 191 22.80 10.06 -4.11
CA PHE A 191 21.40 9.67 -4.31
C PHE A 191 21.05 8.46 -3.43
N ILE A 192 21.90 7.44 -3.40
CA ILE A 192 21.71 6.26 -2.52
C ILE A 192 21.70 6.70 -1.05
N GLU A 193 22.65 7.53 -0.63
CA GLU A 193 22.71 8.05 0.75
C GLU A 193 21.45 8.82 1.15
N THR A 194 20.89 9.61 0.23
CA THR A 194 19.65 10.34 0.47
C THR A 194 18.48 9.40 0.76
N ILE A 195 18.33 8.32 -0.02
CA ILE A 195 17.26 7.33 0.19
C ILE A 195 17.52 6.50 1.43
N MET A 196 18.76 6.07 1.68
CA MET A 196 19.11 5.35 2.90
C MET A 196 18.82 6.17 4.16
N LYS A 197 19.09 7.48 4.13
CA LYS A 197 18.74 8.38 5.22
C LYS A 197 17.23 8.48 5.41
N GLU A 198 16.44 8.53 4.34
CA GLU A 198 14.97 8.48 4.43
C GLU A 198 14.50 7.17 5.10
N TYR A 199 15.09 6.03 4.71
CA TYR A 199 14.78 4.73 5.32
C TYR A 199 15.19 4.66 6.80
N GLN A 200 16.30 5.27 7.17
CA GLN A 200 16.73 5.39 8.56
C GLN A 200 15.77 6.26 9.38
N GLU A 201 15.34 7.40 8.83
CA GLU A 201 14.37 8.31 9.46
C GLU A 201 12.99 7.65 9.64
N THR A 202 12.62 6.71 8.75
CA THR A 202 11.40 5.90 8.90
C THR A 202 11.61 4.60 9.69
N GLY A 203 12.80 4.36 10.22
CA GLY A 203 13.10 3.19 11.05
C GLY A 203 13.18 1.85 10.30
N LEU A 204 13.28 1.86 8.98
CA LEU A 204 13.36 0.65 8.15
C LEU A 204 14.75 0.00 8.18
N ILE A 205 15.79 0.84 8.31
CA ILE A 205 17.18 0.40 8.35
C ILE A 205 17.92 1.08 9.49
N ASN A 206 18.95 0.42 10.00
CA ASN A 206 19.99 1.03 10.80
C ASN A 206 21.21 1.30 9.93
N ILE A 207 21.85 2.45 10.14
CA ILE A 207 23.10 2.82 9.48
C ILE A 207 24.14 3.02 10.57
N ASP A 208 25.15 2.15 10.57
CA ASP A 208 26.36 2.27 11.37
C ASP A 208 27.48 2.88 10.51
N SER A 209 28.62 3.21 11.12
CA SER A 209 29.72 3.90 10.44
C SER A 209 30.31 3.17 9.22
N LEU A 210 30.01 1.88 9.04
CA LEU A 210 30.58 1.02 8.00
C LEU A 210 29.55 0.18 7.23
N SER A 211 28.29 0.14 7.68
CA SER A 211 27.30 -0.80 7.13
C SER A 211 25.88 -0.32 7.40
N ALA A 212 24.95 -0.78 6.57
CA ALA A 212 23.53 -0.69 6.84
C ALA A 212 22.94 -2.09 7.05
N SER A 213 21.92 -2.19 7.88
CA SER A 213 21.16 -3.41 8.13
C SER A 213 19.67 -3.11 8.20
N LEU A 214 18.85 -4.11 7.89
CA LEU A 214 17.39 -4.00 8.02
C LEU A 214 16.99 -4.05 9.50
N ASN A 215 15.97 -3.27 9.85
CA ASN A 215 15.33 -3.34 11.18
C ASN A 215 14.18 -4.36 11.25
N PHE A 216 13.88 -5.00 10.12
CA PHE A 216 12.87 -6.03 9.99
C PHE A 216 13.47 -7.27 9.33
N ILE A 217 12.77 -8.38 9.45
CA ILE A 217 13.26 -9.66 8.92
C ILE A 217 13.15 -9.76 7.39
N ALA A 218 14.22 -10.24 6.77
CA ALA A 218 14.20 -10.76 5.42
C ALA A 218 14.10 -12.29 5.47
N ILE A 219 13.09 -12.83 4.81
CA ILE A 219 12.78 -14.25 4.74
C ILE A 219 13.20 -14.71 3.35
N ASP A 220 14.29 -15.46 3.28
CA ASP A 220 14.71 -16.07 2.03
C ASP A 220 13.96 -17.37 1.77
N LYS A 221 14.05 -17.86 0.53
CA LYS A 221 13.45 -19.12 0.11
C LYS A 221 13.87 -20.32 0.97
N SER A 222 15.13 -20.37 1.44
CA SER A 222 15.61 -21.49 2.25
C SER A 222 14.98 -21.51 3.63
N MET A 223 14.76 -20.33 4.25
CA MET A 223 14.02 -20.19 5.50
C MET A 223 12.55 -20.59 5.31
N ALA A 224 11.92 -20.14 4.22
CA ALA A 224 10.55 -20.49 3.89
C ALA A 224 10.36 -22.00 3.64
N GLU A 225 11.29 -22.63 2.92
CA GLU A 225 11.32 -24.08 2.70
C GLU A 225 11.53 -24.85 4.00
N ALA A 226 12.39 -24.36 4.89
CA ALA A 226 12.66 -25.00 6.18
C ALA A 226 11.44 -25.00 7.12
N ILE A 227 10.65 -23.92 7.15
CA ILE A 227 9.45 -23.81 8.00
C ILE A 227 8.20 -24.43 7.36
N SER A 228 8.15 -24.57 6.03
CA SER A 228 6.96 -25.07 5.31
C SER A 228 6.37 -26.36 5.89
N PRO A 229 7.16 -27.41 6.24
CA PRO A 229 6.60 -28.63 6.83
C PRO A 229 5.86 -28.38 8.16
N ALA A 230 6.33 -27.43 8.97
CA ALA A 230 5.68 -27.07 10.22
C ALA A 230 4.38 -26.29 9.96
N ILE A 231 4.37 -25.40 8.96
CA ILE A 231 3.16 -24.70 8.50
C ILE A 231 2.11 -25.69 8.00
N ASP A 232 2.51 -26.60 7.10
CA ASP A 232 1.60 -27.59 6.51
C ASP A 232 1.02 -28.51 7.58
N SER A 233 1.85 -29.01 8.51
CA SER A 233 1.36 -29.79 9.65
C SER A 233 0.42 -28.99 10.55
N THR A 234 0.68 -27.70 10.78
CA THR A 234 -0.21 -26.84 11.57
C THR A 234 -1.55 -26.64 10.88
N VAL A 235 -1.54 -26.41 9.56
CA VAL A 235 -2.76 -26.30 8.75
C VAL A 235 -3.57 -27.60 8.81
N ASP A 236 -2.93 -28.76 8.65
CA ASP A 236 -3.59 -30.06 8.75
C ASP A 236 -4.25 -30.27 10.11
N ASN A 237 -3.49 -30.06 11.18
CA ASN A 237 -3.97 -30.27 12.54
C ASN A 237 -5.10 -29.29 12.91
N LEU A 238 -4.95 -27.99 12.60
CA LEU A 238 -5.99 -27.00 12.86
C LEU A 238 -7.26 -27.31 12.06
N PHE A 239 -7.12 -27.73 10.79
CA PHE A 239 -8.24 -28.13 9.97
C PHE A 239 -9.02 -29.30 10.59
N GLU A 240 -8.32 -30.36 11.02
CA GLU A 240 -8.93 -31.53 11.65
C GLU A 240 -9.66 -31.15 12.95
N VAL A 241 -9.01 -30.41 13.84
CA VAL A 241 -9.57 -30.00 15.14
C VAL A 241 -10.80 -29.11 14.95
N ILE A 242 -10.67 -28.04 14.16
CA ILE A 242 -11.77 -27.09 13.95
C ILE A 242 -12.95 -27.81 13.27
N SER A 243 -12.71 -28.59 12.21
CA SER A 243 -13.76 -29.35 11.52
C SER A 243 -14.47 -30.33 12.44
N GLY A 244 -13.72 -31.04 13.29
CA GLY A 244 -14.28 -31.96 14.29
C GLY A 244 -15.15 -31.25 15.33
N ASN A 245 -14.77 -30.02 15.70
CA ASN A 245 -15.48 -29.22 16.70
C ASN A 245 -16.70 -28.46 16.16
N LEU A 246 -16.88 -28.38 14.83
CA LEU A 246 -18.02 -27.66 14.22
C LEU A 246 -19.39 -28.22 14.63
N GLN A 247 -19.51 -29.52 14.86
CA GLN A 247 -20.77 -30.10 15.34
C GLN A 247 -21.10 -29.64 16.77
N GLY A 248 -20.08 -29.55 17.64
CA GLY A 248 -20.21 -29.01 18.98
C GLY A 248 -20.59 -27.53 18.94
N TYR A 249 -19.94 -26.76 18.07
CA TYR A 249 -20.28 -25.37 17.80
C TYR A 249 -21.75 -25.23 17.41
N ASP A 250 -22.23 -25.98 16.41
CA ASP A 250 -23.64 -25.91 15.96
C ASP A 250 -24.62 -26.31 17.07
N SER A 251 -24.27 -27.32 17.86
CA SER A 251 -25.09 -27.77 19.00
C SER A 251 -25.20 -26.69 20.08
N SER A 252 -24.12 -25.93 20.31
CA SER A 252 -24.14 -24.80 21.25
C SER A 252 -25.07 -23.68 20.77
N LEU A 253 -25.13 -23.39 19.47
CA LEU A 253 -26.06 -22.40 18.94
C LEU A 253 -27.52 -22.84 19.13
N VAL A 254 -27.82 -24.12 18.91
CA VAL A 254 -29.16 -24.68 19.16
C VAL A 254 -29.53 -24.57 20.64
N ALA A 255 -28.59 -24.87 21.54
CA ALA A 255 -28.79 -24.72 22.99
C ALA A 255 -29.09 -23.26 23.36
N LEU A 256 -28.26 -22.31 22.91
CA LEU A 256 -28.45 -20.87 23.16
C LEU A 256 -29.80 -20.37 22.65
N VAL A 257 -30.27 -20.87 21.50
CA VAL A 257 -31.61 -20.56 20.98
C VAL A 257 -32.70 -21.11 21.89
N SER A 258 -32.59 -22.37 22.33
CA SER A 258 -33.56 -22.99 23.23
C SER A 258 -33.64 -22.30 24.61
N GLU A 259 -32.52 -21.73 25.06
CA GLU A 259 -32.41 -20.98 26.31
C GLU A 259 -32.88 -19.51 26.18
N GLY A 260 -33.20 -19.07 24.96
CA GLY A 260 -33.58 -17.68 24.67
C GLY A 260 -32.44 -16.68 24.76
N LYS A 261 -31.18 -17.15 24.74
CA LYS A 261 -29.96 -16.33 24.75
C LYS A 261 -29.51 -15.92 23.35
N LEU A 262 -29.98 -16.64 22.32
CA LEU A 262 -29.74 -16.36 20.90
C LEU A 262 -31.05 -16.42 20.12
N SER A 263 -31.23 -15.52 19.17
CA SER A 263 -32.36 -15.45 18.25
C SER A 263 -32.29 -16.58 17.24
N ALA A 264 -33.40 -17.33 17.09
CA ALA A 264 -33.53 -18.31 16.02
C ALA A 264 -33.54 -17.67 14.61
N ASP A 265 -33.93 -16.40 14.51
CA ASP A 265 -33.81 -15.63 13.28
C ASP A 265 -32.35 -15.20 13.07
N LYS A 266 -31.71 -15.80 12.08
CA LYS A 266 -30.31 -15.57 11.70
C LYS A 266 -30.05 -14.16 11.16
N HIS A 267 -31.10 -13.40 10.83
CA HIS A 267 -31.02 -12.05 10.31
C HIS A 267 -31.41 -10.98 11.35
N ASN A 268 -31.63 -11.38 12.60
CA ASN A 268 -31.99 -10.45 13.66
C ASN A 268 -30.79 -9.59 14.08
N VAL A 269 -30.64 -8.44 13.43
CA VAL A 269 -29.56 -7.46 13.68
C VAL A 269 -29.57 -6.86 15.10
N LEU A 270 -30.68 -7.00 15.84
CA LEU A 270 -30.76 -6.55 17.24
C LEU A 270 -30.16 -7.57 18.19
N ASP A 271 -30.05 -8.83 17.77
CA ASP A 271 -29.34 -9.85 18.53
C ASP A 271 -27.90 -9.98 18.01
N LEU A 272 -26.99 -9.33 18.72
CA LEU A 272 -25.56 -9.31 18.43
C LEU A 272 -24.89 -10.71 18.43
N GLY A 273 -25.59 -11.76 18.88
CA GLY A 273 -25.12 -13.14 18.75
C GLY A 273 -25.35 -13.75 17.36
N THR A 274 -26.21 -13.19 16.50
CA THR A 274 -26.58 -13.82 15.22
C THR A 274 -25.45 -13.89 14.21
N ILE A 275 -24.36 -13.14 14.43
CA ILE A 275 -23.11 -13.31 13.67
C ILE A 275 -22.61 -14.76 13.71
N LEU A 276 -22.87 -15.51 14.78
CA LEU A 276 -22.43 -16.90 14.94
C LEU A 276 -22.96 -17.85 13.86
N TYR A 277 -24.06 -17.48 13.18
CA TYR A 277 -24.56 -18.23 12.03
C TYR A 277 -23.69 -18.04 10.76
N GLN A 278 -22.84 -17.02 10.74
CA GLN A 278 -21.95 -16.67 9.64
C GLN A 278 -20.55 -17.24 9.93
N LYS A 279 -20.42 -18.57 9.86
CA LYS A 279 -19.20 -19.29 10.28
C LYS A 279 -17.93 -18.79 9.61
N TYR A 280 -17.99 -18.42 8.32
CA TYR A 280 -16.82 -17.97 7.57
C TYR A 280 -16.15 -16.73 8.19
N PRO A 281 -16.81 -15.56 8.32
CA PRO A 281 -16.21 -14.39 8.95
C PRO A 281 -15.92 -14.58 10.44
N VAL A 282 -16.70 -15.42 11.15
CA VAL A 282 -16.45 -15.73 12.56
C VAL A 282 -15.15 -16.50 12.73
N ILE A 283 -14.93 -17.56 11.94
CA ILE A 283 -13.71 -18.35 12.00
C ILE A 283 -12.51 -17.54 11.51
N LEU A 284 -12.63 -16.82 10.39
CA LEU A 284 -11.53 -15.99 9.88
C LEU A 284 -11.16 -14.84 10.83
N GLY A 285 -12.13 -13.99 11.19
CA GLY A 285 -11.88 -12.76 11.92
C GLY A 285 -11.75 -12.96 13.43
N LEU A 286 -12.78 -13.55 14.05
CA LEU A 286 -12.85 -13.66 15.51
C LEU A 286 -12.00 -14.82 16.05
N TYR A 287 -11.93 -15.93 15.33
CA TYR A 287 -11.22 -17.11 15.81
C TYR A 287 -9.75 -17.13 15.40
N LEU A 288 -9.46 -17.16 14.09
CA LEU A 288 -8.10 -17.33 13.58
C LEU A 288 -7.24 -16.09 13.81
N TRP A 289 -7.75 -14.89 13.55
CA TRP A 289 -6.96 -13.68 13.75
C TRP A 289 -7.07 -13.12 15.17
N ASP A 290 -8.28 -12.91 15.67
CA ASP A 290 -8.48 -12.26 16.95
C ASP A 290 -8.18 -13.19 18.14
N LEU A 291 -8.56 -14.47 18.14
CA LEU A 291 -8.20 -15.36 19.25
C LEU A 291 -6.80 -15.97 19.07
N LEU A 292 -6.61 -16.82 18.07
CA LEU A 292 -5.35 -17.55 17.90
C LEU A 292 -4.20 -16.66 17.37
N GLY A 293 -4.52 -15.73 16.47
CA GLY A 293 -3.52 -14.86 15.84
C GLY A 293 -2.91 -13.86 16.81
N ARG A 294 -3.67 -13.28 17.76
CA ARG A 294 -3.09 -12.43 18.81
C ARG A 294 -2.13 -13.21 19.69
N GLU A 295 -2.47 -14.45 20.07
CA GLU A 295 -1.60 -15.34 20.83
C GLU A 295 -0.33 -15.69 20.05
N PHE A 296 -0.42 -15.92 18.75
CA PHE A 296 0.72 -16.29 17.91
C PHE A 296 1.63 -15.09 17.59
N VAL A 297 1.05 -14.01 17.07
CA VAL A 297 1.79 -12.89 16.49
C VAL A 297 2.30 -11.92 17.56
N ASN A 298 1.54 -11.70 18.64
CA ASN A 298 1.82 -10.64 19.61
C ASN A 298 1.60 -11.08 21.08
N ASP A 299 1.84 -12.36 21.38
CA ASP A 299 1.82 -12.94 22.73
C ASP A 299 0.55 -12.59 23.53
N GLY A 300 -0.60 -12.69 22.87
CA GLY A 300 -1.93 -12.50 23.44
C GLY A 300 -2.37 -11.04 23.54
N LYS A 301 -1.47 -10.09 23.24
CA LYS A 301 -1.83 -8.67 23.22
C LYS A 301 -2.56 -8.33 21.91
N PRO A 302 -3.60 -7.47 21.95
CA PRO A 302 -4.11 -6.83 20.75
C PRO A 302 -2.96 -6.24 19.93
N PHE A 303 -2.93 -6.55 18.64
CA PHE A 303 -2.03 -5.90 17.71
C PHE A 303 -2.84 -5.20 16.63
N ASN A 304 -2.32 -4.04 16.26
CA ASN A 304 -2.74 -3.32 15.08
C ASN A 304 -1.47 -3.04 14.30
N ILE A 305 -1.45 -3.47 13.05
CA ILE A 305 -0.34 -3.23 12.13
C ILE A 305 -0.29 -1.76 11.67
N PHE A 306 -1.25 -0.92 12.08
CA PHE A 306 -1.35 0.48 11.72
C PHE A 306 -1.33 1.40 12.95
N GLU A 307 -0.54 2.47 12.90
CA GLU A 307 -0.50 3.50 13.94
C GLU A 307 -1.81 4.27 13.99
N ASP A 308 -2.28 4.60 15.20
CA ASP A 308 -3.53 5.33 15.46
C ASP A 308 -4.78 4.75 14.75
N SER A 309 -4.69 3.47 14.33
CA SER A 309 -5.67 2.86 13.44
C SER A 309 -5.92 3.68 12.17
N ASP A 310 -4.86 4.16 11.54
CA ASP A 310 -4.87 4.71 10.18
C ASP A 310 -4.24 3.71 9.22
N PRO A 311 -5.01 3.00 8.38
CA PRO A 311 -4.50 2.05 7.41
C PRO A 311 -3.51 2.61 6.39
N CYS A 312 -3.39 3.94 6.29
CA CYS A 312 -2.35 4.59 5.49
C CYS A 312 -1.01 4.68 6.21
N ASN A 313 -0.98 4.45 7.52
CA ASN A 313 0.19 4.55 8.37
C ASN A 313 0.50 3.22 9.06
N ALA A 314 1.14 2.30 8.33
CA ALA A 314 1.56 1.01 8.87
C ALA A 314 2.73 1.14 9.86
N VAL A 315 2.70 0.37 10.95
CA VAL A 315 3.80 0.20 11.93
C VAL A 315 4.89 -0.66 11.31
N MET A 316 5.63 -0.06 10.36
CA MET A 316 6.66 -0.74 9.57
C MET A 316 7.81 -1.31 10.41
N GLY A 317 8.05 -0.81 11.62
CA GLY A 317 9.07 -1.38 12.51
C GLY A 317 8.72 -2.78 13.04
N ASP A 318 7.47 -2.98 13.48
CA ASP A 318 7.09 -4.19 14.21
C ASP A 318 6.62 -5.32 13.28
N PHE A 319 5.79 -5.01 12.28
CA PHE A 319 5.07 -6.04 11.51
C PHE A 319 5.56 -6.19 10.06
N MET A 320 6.59 -5.44 9.66
CA MET A 320 7.16 -5.58 8.34
C MET A 320 8.00 -6.85 8.21
N TYR A 321 7.96 -7.43 7.03
CA TYR A 321 8.87 -8.48 6.59
C TYR A 321 9.17 -8.26 5.10
N MET A 322 10.20 -8.91 4.59
CA MET A 322 10.48 -8.99 3.17
C MET A 322 10.66 -10.45 2.79
N MET A 323 9.85 -10.96 1.86
CA MET A 323 9.97 -12.33 1.34
C MET A 323 10.70 -12.31 0.00
N VAL A 324 11.76 -13.10 -0.12
CA VAL A 324 12.58 -13.23 -1.33
C VAL A 324 12.37 -14.60 -1.96
N GLY A 325 11.77 -14.63 -3.17
CA GLY A 325 11.94 -15.78 -4.07
C GLY A 325 10.89 -16.88 -4.05
N ALA A 326 9.63 -16.60 -3.71
CA ALA A 326 8.51 -17.43 -4.19
C ALA A 326 7.12 -16.87 -3.83
N GLU A 327 6.25 -16.72 -4.83
CA GLU A 327 4.85 -16.32 -4.64
C GLU A 327 4.06 -17.28 -3.73
N ASN A 328 4.44 -18.56 -3.70
CA ASN A 328 3.73 -19.61 -2.94
C ASN A 328 3.95 -19.58 -1.42
N TYR A 329 4.82 -18.67 -0.94
CA TYR A 329 5.08 -18.45 0.49
C TYR A 329 4.48 -17.13 0.99
N ILE A 330 3.49 -16.57 0.30
CA ILE A 330 2.81 -15.34 0.73
C ILE A 330 1.36 -15.67 1.05
N GLY A 331 0.90 -15.21 2.21
CA GLY A 331 -0.51 -15.26 2.57
C GLY A 331 -1.32 -14.21 1.80
N ASP A 332 -2.60 -14.47 1.66
CA ASP A 332 -3.56 -13.60 1.01
C ASP A 332 -4.69 -13.23 1.98
N SER A 333 -4.47 -13.37 3.28
CA SER A 333 -5.45 -12.98 4.28
C SER A 333 -5.24 -11.53 4.70
N TYR A 334 -6.36 -10.84 4.90
CA TYR A 334 -6.39 -9.47 5.35
C TYR A 334 -6.95 -9.45 6.76
N TYR A 335 -6.27 -8.76 7.67
CA TYR A 335 -6.73 -8.50 9.01
C TYR A 335 -6.34 -7.10 9.44
N TYR A 336 -7.31 -6.39 10.00
CA TYR A 336 -7.11 -5.05 10.52
C TYR A 336 -8.01 -4.83 11.73
N TYR A 337 -7.42 -4.28 12.79
CA TYR A 337 -8.07 -4.00 14.06
C TYR A 337 -8.10 -2.49 14.31
N LEU A 338 -9.28 -1.96 14.64
CA LEU A 338 -9.48 -0.54 14.94
C LEU A 338 -10.18 -0.40 16.30
N ALA A 339 -9.55 0.31 17.23
CA ALA A 339 -10.14 0.63 18.53
C ALA A 339 -10.75 2.05 18.48
N GLN A 340 -12.08 2.17 18.60
CA GLN A 340 -12.80 3.44 18.72
C GLN A 340 -13.17 3.73 20.18
N GLY A 341 -12.24 4.29 20.94
CA GLY A 341 -12.45 4.57 22.37
C GLY A 341 -12.30 3.33 23.25
N SER A 342 -12.88 3.35 24.46
CA SER A 342 -12.74 2.26 25.45
C SER A 342 -13.49 0.98 25.10
N ASP A 343 -14.61 1.08 24.37
CA ASP A 343 -15.61 0.00 24.32
C ASP A 343 -16.08 -0.40 22.91
N ASN A 344 -15.55 0.23 21.84
CA ASN A 344 -15.94 -0.11 20.47
C ASN A 344 -14.73 -0.61 19.68
N LYS A 345 -14.75 -1.90 19.36
CA LYS A 345 -13.74 -2.57 18.52
C LYS A 345 -14.31 -2.84 17.13
N VAL A 346 -13.50 -2.62 16.10
CA VAL A 346 -13.83 -2.98 14.72
C VAL A 346 -12.72 -3.86 14.15
N ILE A 347 -13.09 -5.03 13.66
CA ILE A 347 -12.21 -5.92 12.90
C ILE A 347 -12.61 -5.86 11.43
N TYR A 348 -11.66 -5.62 10.55
CA TYR A 348 -11.81 -5.89 9.12
C TYR A 348 -11.03 -7.16 8.78
N CYS A 349 -11.65 -8.12 8.11
CA CYS A 349 -10.96 -9.33 7.69
C CYS A 349 -11.43 -9.83 6.32
N GLY A 350 -10.57 -10.57 5.61
CA GLY A 350 -10.87 -11.06 4.27
C GLY A 350 -9.80 -11.97 3.67
N LEU A 351 -10.08 -12.48 2.48
CA LEU A 351 -9.08 -13.13 1.61
C LEU A 351 -9.04 -12.39 0.27
N GLY A 352 -7.86 -12.05 -0.22
CA GLY A 352 -7.67 -11.33 -1.48
C GLY A 352 -7.05 -9.95 -1.32
N GLN A 353 -6.82 -9.30 -2.47
CA GLN A 353 -6.39 -7.90 -2.51
C GLN A 353 -7.52 -6.97 -2.09
N HIS A 354 -7.31 -6.27 -0.97
CA HIS A 354 -8.20 -5.25 -0.43
C HIS A 354 -7.47 -3.90 -0.44
N ASN A 355 -7.44 -3.26 -1.61
CA ASN A 355 -6.69 -2.02 -1.79
C ASN A 355 -7.34 -0.89 -0.98
N ILE A 356 -6.51 -0.22 -0.19
CA ILE A 356 -6.89 0.94 0.60
C ILE A 356 -6.40 2.18 -0.14
N LYS A 357 -7.33 3.07 -0.48
CA LYS A 357 -7.01 4.33 -1.14
C LYS A 357 -6.74 5.39 -0.10
N CYS A 358 -5.47 5.73 0.06
CA CYS A 358 -5.00 6.85 0.85
C CYS A 358 -5.04 8.14 0.03
N ARG A 359 -5.44 9.27 0.63
CA ARG A 359 -5.38 10.56 -0.06
C ARG A 359 -3.92 10.97 -0.38
N PRO A 360 -3.66 11.58 -1.55
CA PRO A 360 -2.35 12.15 -1.85
C PRO A 360 -1.87 13.11 -0.76
N GLY A 361 -0.59 13.03 -0.38
CA GLY A 361 0.01 13.90 0.65
C GLY A 361 -0.37 13.54 2.09
N TYR A 362 -0.96 12.35 2.33
CA TYR A 362 -1.36 11.93 3.67
C TYR A 362 -0.21 11.95 4.67
N ARG A 363 1.03 11.65 4.26
CA ARG A 363 2.22 11.70 5.14
C ARG A 363 2.49 13.10 5.68
N GLU A 364 2.30 14.14 4.87
CA GLU A 364 2.42 15.53 5.33
C GLU A 364 1.31 15.92 6.30
N LEU A 365 0.14 15.29 6.19
CA LEU A 365 -0.99 15.45 7.10
C LEU A 365 -0.81 14.64 8.40
N ALA A 366 -0.31 13.41 8.30
CA ALA A 366 0.01 12.51 9.40
C ALA A 366 1.12 13.10 10.27
N LYS A 367 2.20 13.63 9.66
CA LYS A 367 3.25 14.41 10.36
C LYS A 367 2.71 15.65 11.10
N LYS A 368 1.50 16.11 10.75
CA LYS A 368 0.81 17.24 11.40
C LYS A 368 -0.29 16.76 12.38
N ASN A 369 -0.31 15.47 12.74
CA ASN A 369 -1.33 14.82 13.57
C ASN A 369 -2.76 15.08 13.09
N LYS A 370 -2.97 15.10 11.77
CA LYS A 370 -4.29 15.25 11.17
C LYS A 370 -4.81 13.90 10.72
N THR A 371 -6.11 13.66 10.94
CA THR A 371 -6.81 12.48 10.44
C THR A 371 -6.67 12.40 8.92
N VAL A 372 -6.15 11.30 8.43
CA VAL A 372 -6.10 10.98 7.01
C VAL A 372 -7.42 10.35 6.63
N HIS A 373 -8.02 10.82 5.53
CA HIS A 373 -9.15 10.14 4.94
C HIS A 373 -8.66 9.01 4.05
N TRP A 374 -9.15 7.80 4.31
CA TRP A 374 -8.92 6.60 3.53
C TRP A 374 -10.24 5.90 3.26
N GLU A 375 -10.29 5.10 2.18
CA GLU A 375 -11.45 4.28 1.83
C GLU A 375 -10.99 2.96 1.20
N PHE A 376 -11.76 1.90 1.39
CA PHE A 376 -11.62 0.70 0.56
C PHE A 376 -12.09 1.01 -0.86
N ASP A 377 -11.45 0.41 -1.87
CA ASP A 377 -11.93 0.53 -3.24
C ASP A 377 -13.41 0.11 -3.33
N ILE A 378 -14.24 0.98 -3.92
CA ILE A 378 -15.69 0.80 -4.13
C ILE A 378 -16.02 -0.56 -4.78
N LYS A 379 -15.08 -1.17 -5.52
CA LYS A 379 -15.23 -2.51 -6.10
C LYS A 379 -15.36 -3.62 -5.05
N ASN A 380 -14.96 -3.39 -3.80
CA ASN A 380 -14.97 -4.35 -2.71
C ASN A 380 -15.72 -3.78 -1.48
N PRO A 381 -17.05 -3.60 -1.54
CA PRO A 381 -17.82 -3.16 -0.37
C PRO A 381 -17.72 -4.21 0.75
N ASP A 382 -17.57 -3.74 1.99
CA ASP A 382 -17.52 -4.59 3.17
C ASP A 382 -18.93 -5.11 3.53
N LYS A 383 -18.99 -6.37 3.98
CA LYS A 383 -20.18 -6.89 4.65
C LYS A 383 -20.05 -6.66 6.15
N VAL A 384 -20.97 -5.86 6.66
CA VAL A 384 -20.95 -5.43 8.07
C VAL A 384 -21.73 -6.41 8.93
N TYR A 385 -21.11 -6.81 10.04
CA TYR A 385 -21.73 -7.57 11.11
C TYR A 385 -21.51 -6.86 12.44
N LEU A 386 -22.56 -6.81 13.25
CA LEU A 386 -22.45 -6.38 14.64
C LEU A 386 -22.31 -7.61 15.52
N TYR A 387 -21.50 -7.51 16.57
CA TYR A 387 -21.37 -8.58 17.55
C TYR A 387 -21.17 -8.05 18.96
N ASN A 388 -21.35 -8.93 19.94
CA ASN A 388 -21.02 -8.69 21.34
C ASN A 388 -20.08 -9.80 21.82
N GLU A 389 -18.97 -9.44 22.46
CA GLU A 389 -17.92 -10.41 22.82
C GLU A 389 -18.45 -11.50 23.76
N ASP A 390 -19.25 -11.13 24.76
CA ASP A 390 -19.80 -12.09 25.73
C ASP A 390 -20.72 -13.13 25.07
N LYS A 391 -21.44 -12.75 24.03
CA LYS A 391 -22.31 -13.67 23.27
C LYS A 391 -21.56 -14.65 22.39
N VAL A 392 -20.39 -14.26 21.87
CA VAL A 392 -19.63 -15.10 20.92
C VAL A 392 -18.57 -15.97 21.62
N ARG A 393 -18.14 -15.61 22.83
CA ARG A 393 -17.04 -16.26 23.55
C ARG A 393 -17.26 -17.75 23.78
N GLU A 394 -18.44 -18.16 24.27
CA GLU A 394 -18.72 -19.57 24.59
C GLU A 394 -18.71 -20.46 23.32
N PRO A 395 -19.44 -20.15 22.24
CA PRO A 395 -19.35 -20.92 20.99
C PRO A 395 -17.93 -20.96 20.41
N LEU A 396 -17.19 -19.84 20.44
CA LEU A 396 -15.81 -19.81 19.96
C LEU A 396 -14.87 -20.69 20.80
N SER A 397 -15.10 -20.79 22.11
CA SER A 397 -14.29 -21.65 22.99
C SER A 397 -14.39 -23.14 22.65
N ILE A 398 -15.51 -23.59 22.06
CA ILE A 398 -15.67 -24.98 21.60
C ILE A 398 -14.70 -25.30 20.47
N LEU A 399 -14.36 -24.31 19.64
CA LEU A 399 -13.39 -24.49 18.55
C LEU A 399 -11.95 -24.58 19.08
N MET A 400 -11.66 -24.06 20.28
CA MET A 400 -10.31 -23.98 20.87
C MET A 400 -9.76 -25.30 21.39
N ASP A 401 -10.63 -26.26 21.72
CA ASP A 401 -10.19 -27.52 22.32
C ASP A 401 -9.27 -28.28 21.35
N GLY A 402 -7.99 -28.43 21.73
CA GLY A 402 -6.95 -29.05 20.91
C GLY A 402 -6.18 -28.13 19.97
N THR A 403 -6.52 -26.83 19.80
CA THR A 403 -5.78 -25.98 18.85
C THR A 403 -4.48 -25.41 19.41
N ILE A 404 -4.44 -25.06 20.71
CA ILE A 404 -3.32 -24.34 21.34
C ILE A 404 -1.99 -25.11 21.22
N GLU A 405 -1.99 -26.44 21.35
CA GLU A 405 -0.76 -27.24 21.26
C GLU A 405 -0.09 -27.14 19.88
N HIS A 406 -0.89 -27.02 18.82
CA HIS A 406 -0.39 -26.84 17.45
C HIS A 406 0.20 -25.45 17.23
N ILE A 407 -0.41 -24.42 17.84
CA ILE A 407 0.10 -23.03 17.83
C ILE A 407 1.46 -22.95 18.52
N GLU A 408 1.56 -23.51 19.73
CA GLU A 408 2.81 -23.50 20.50
C GLU A 408 3.91 -24.34 19.84
N SER A 409 3.55 -25.46 19.19
CA SER A 409 4.48 -26.24 18.37
C SER A 409 5.04 -25.42 17.21
N LEU A 410 4.19 -24.69 16.47
CA LEU A 410 4.63 -23.84 15.36
C LEU A 410 5.53 -22.70 15.85
N LYS A 411 5.18 -22.03 16.95
CA LYS A 411 6.03 -20.99 17.57
C LYS A 411 7.43 -21.53 17.84
N LYS A 412 7.53 -22.71 18.46
CA LYS A 412 8.81 -23.35 18.77
C LYS A 412 9.61 -23.71 17.52
N GLN A 413 8.97 -24.14 16.44
CA GLN A 413 9.67 -24.39 15.17
C GLN A 413 10.20 -23.09 14.56
N MET A 414 9.42 -22.01 14.64
CA MET A 414 9.90 -20.69 14.22
C MET A 414 11.07 -20.22 15.08
N GLU A 415 11.03 -20.37 16.40
CA GLU A 415 12.15 -20.05 17.29
C GLU A 415 13.45 -20.73 16.87
N ASN A 416 13.37 -22.00 16.46
CA ASN A 416 14.54 -22.76 16.04
C ASN A 416 15.12 -22.27 14.71
N ILE A 417 14.25 -21.89 13.75
CA ILE A 417 14.68 -21.46 12.42
C ILE A 417 15.16 -20.00 12.43
N PHE A 418 14.50 -19.15 13.21
CA PHE A 418 14.74 -17.71 13.28
C PHE A 418 15.55 -17.28 14.53
N SER A 419 16.34 -18.18 15.13
CA SER A 419 17.05 -18.06 16.43
C SER A 419 17.75 -16.72 16.80
N ASP A 420 18.00 -16.52 18.12
CA ASP A 420 18.40 -15.30 18.87
C ASP A 420 17.53 -14.04 18.72
N SER A 421 16.65 -13.98 17.72
CA SER A 421 15.78 -12.83 17.45
C SER A 421 14.29 -13.07 17.72
N PHE A 422 13.84 -14.27 18.12
CA PHE A 422 12.39 -14.57 18.21
C PHE A 422 11.63 -13.78 19.29
N TYR A 423 12.29 -13.38 20.37
CA TYR A 423 11.75 -12.47 21.39
C TYR A 423 12.12 -11.00 21.15
N ASP A 424 12.89 -10.73 20.09
CA ASP A 424 13.17 -9.37 19.65
C ASP A 424 11.88 -8.82 19.00
N THR A 425 11.59 -7.55 19.28
CA THR A 425 10.50 -6.80 18.65
C THR A 425 10.55 -6.88 17.11
N ASN A 426 11.75 -7.13 16.56
CA ASN A 426 12.05 -7.28 15.14
C ASN A 426 11.47 -8.56 14.47
N ASN A 427 10.90 -9.52 15.22
CA ASN A 427 10.36 -10.78 14.66
C ASN A 427 8.84 -10.91 14.64
N LYS A 428 8.09 -9.90 15.10
CA LYS A 428 6.63 -9.87 14.93
C LYS A 428 6.25 -9.91 13.45
N GLY A 429 7.05 -9.32 12.57
CA GLY A 429 6.91 -9.45 11.11
C GLY A 429 7.01 -10.89 10.60
N ALA A 430 7.97 -11.68 11.11
CA ALA A 430 8.10 -13.10 10.76
C ALA A 430 6.88 -13.90 11.22
N ARG A 431 6.43 -13.67 12.46
CA ARG A 431 5.25 -14.34 13.03
C ARG A 431 3.98 -13.95 12.27
N TYR A 432 3.82 -12.67 11.93
CA TYR A 432 2.71 -12.18 11.11
C TYR A 432 2.70 -12.87 9.74
N TRP A 433 3.83 -12.89 9.04
CA TRP A 433 3.97 -13.60 7.76
C TRP A 433 3.58 -15.08 7.84
N CYS A 434 4.14 -15.79 8.83
CA CYS A 434 3.88 -17.21 9.02
C CYS A 434 2.40 -17.47 9.33
N TRP A 435 1.80 -16.65 10.21
CA TRP A 435 0.40 -16.78 10.57
C TRP A 435 -0.53 -16.47 9.41
N ASP A 436 -0.27 -15.40 8.65
CA ASP A 436 -1.03 -15.06 7.45
C ASP A 436 -1.02 -16.22 6.44
N LEU A 437 0.12 -16.88 6.25
CA LEU A 437 0.22 -18.05 5.39
C LEU A 437 -0.59 -19.25 5.92
N VAL A 438 -0.55 -19.52 7.23
CA VAL A 438 -1.37 -20.55 7.88
C VAL A 438 -2.86 -20.26 7.69
N VAL A 439 -3.32 -19.05 8.01
CA VAL A 439 -4.72 -18.64 7.88
C VAL A 439 -5.18 -18.75 6.44
N THR A 440 -4.37 -18.28 5.48
CA THR A 440 -4.67 -18.36 4.06
C THR A 440 -4.86 -19.81 3.59
N ARG A 441 -3.90 -20.69 3.90
CA ARG A 441 -3.96 -22.10 3.51
C ARG A 441 -5.12 -22.83 4.18
N LEU A 442 -5.35 -22.58 5.47
CA LEU A 442 -6.43 -23.18 6.25
C LEU A 442 -7.81 -22.77 5.73
N MET A 443 -8.05 -21.47 5.51
CA MET A 443 -9.31 -20.98 4.98
C MET A 443 -9.58 -21.49 3.56
N LYS A 444 -8.54 -21.52 2.71
CA LYS A 444 -8.66 -22.12 1.37
C LYS A 444 -9.03 -23.59 1.44
N ARG A 445 -8.45 -24.35 2.38
CA ARG A 445 -8.81 -25.76 2.57
C ARG A 445 -10.26 -25.93 3.04
N PHE A 446 -10.74 -25.10 3.98
CA PHE A 446 -12.16 -25.12 4.37
C PHE A 446 -13.10 -24.84 3.20
N GLU A 447 -12.72 -23.95 2.28
CA GLU A 447 -13.47 -23.69 1.04
C GLU A 447 -13.43 -24.93 0.11
N ASP A 448 -12.23 -25.46 -0.16
CA ASP A 448 -12.02 -26.58 -1.09
C ASP A 448 -12.75 -27.86 -0.62
N GLU A 449 -12.81 -28.11 0.69
CA GLU A 449 -13.51 -29.26 1.29
C GLU A 449 -15.00 -28.99 1.58
N ASN A 450 -15.53 -27.81 1.23
CA ASN A 450 -16.92 -27.40 1.46
C ASN A 450 -17.35 -27.46 2.94
N ILE A 451 -16.42 -27.18 3.85
CA ILE A 451 -16.69 -27.11 5.28
C ILE A 451 -17.25 -25.74 5.66
N LEU A 452 -16.76 -24.67 5.01
CA LEU A 452 -17.23 -23.30 5.20
C LEU A 452 -17.69 -22.71 3.87
N ASP A 453 -18.94 -22.26 3.83
CA ASP A 453 -19.49 -21.57 2.67
C ASP A 453 -18.96 -20.13 2.62
N LYS A 454 -18.34 -19.79 1.49
CA LYS A 454 -17.90 -18.43 1.19
C LYS A 454 -19.09 -17.59 0.74
N ASP A 455 -19.35 -16.50 1.47
CA ASP A 455 -20.35 -15.52 1.05
C ASP A 455 -19.73 -14.46 0.13
N SER A 456 -20.55 -13.86 -0.76
CA SER A 456 -20.07 -13.14 -1.96
C SER A 456 -19.14 -11.91 -1.77
N PRO A 457 -19.02 -11.22 -0.61
CA PRO A 457 -17.95 -10.25 -0.43
C PRO A 457 -16.72 -10.87 0.25
N ARG A 458 -15.56 -10.54 -0.32
CA ARG A 458 -14.24 -10.97 0.20
C ARG A 458 -13.79 -10.21 1.45
N LEU A 459 -14.46 -9.11 1.81
CA LEU A 459 -14.14 -8.25 2.96
C LEU A 459 -15.31 -8.20 3.94
N TYR A 460 -15.02 -8.44 5.22
CA TYR A 460 -15.97 -8.41 6.31
C TYR A 460 -15.57 -7.34 7.31
N ARG A 461 -16.54 -6.60 7.84
CA ARG A 461 -16.37 -5.67 8.96
C ARG A 461 -17.16 -6.17 10.15
N LEU A 462 -16.47 -6.58 11.21
CA LEU A 462 -17.05 -7.06 12.45
C LEU A 462 -16.93 -5.95 13.48
N GLN A 463 -18.05 -5.40 13.93
CA GLN A 463 -18.10 -4.29 14.86
C GLN A 463 -18.67 -4.74 16.19
N GLU A 464 -17.85 -4.68 17.22
CA GLU A 464 -18.25 -4.93 18.60
C GLU A 464 -19.15 -3.80 19.10
N THR A 465 -20.16 -4.15 19.89
CA THR A 465 -21.08 -3.22 20.50
C THR A 465 -21.76 -3.82 21.74
N ASP A 466 -22.12 -2.94 22.66
CA ASP A 466 -22.72 -3.29 23.96
C ASP A 466 -24.25 -3.00 24.05
N PHE A 467 -24.96 -2.96 22.91
CA PHE A 467 -26.37 -2.53 22.87
C PHE A 467 -27.28 -3.24 23.87
#